data_AF-A0A6B3EMP6-F1
#
_entry.id   AF-A0A6B3EMP6-F1
#
_cell.length_a   1.000
_cell.length_b   1.000
_cell.length_c   1.000
_cell.angle_alpha   90.00
_cell.angle_beta   90.00
_cell.angle_gamma   90.00
#
_symmetry.space_group_name_H-M   'P 1'
#
loop_
_entity.id
_entity.type
_entity.pdbx_description
1 polymer ?
#
loop_
_entity_poly.entity_id
_entity_poly.type
_entity_poly.pdbx_seq_one_letter_code
_entity_poly.pdbx_strand_id
1 'polypeptide(L)' 'TSGPGVALKSETIGLAVSLELPLLIVDIQRGGPSTGLPTKTEQADLLQAMYGRNGEAPVPIVAPRTPADCFDAAI' A
#
# COMPACT_ATOMS: atom_id res chain seq x y z
N THR A 1 -1.23 0.65 7.42
CA THR A 1 -2.39 -0.25 7.18
C THR A 1 -1.86 -1.58 6.63
N SER A 2 -2.71 -2.53 6.24
CA SER A 2 -2.34 -3.80 5.58
C SER A 2 -3.38 -4.12 4.48
N GLY A 3 -3.17 -5.16 3.66
CA GLY A 3 -3.98 -5.51 2.46
C GLY A 3 -5.48 -5.17 2.51
N PRO A 4 -6.28 -5.68 3.47
CA PRO A 4 -7.71 -5.34 3.55
C PRO A 4 -7.98 -3.86 3.80
N GLY A 5 -7.16 -3.19 4.61
CA GLY A 5 -7.29 -1.77 4.86
C GLY A 5 -6.79 -0.91 3.70
N VAL A 6 -5.85 -1.40 2.88
CA VAL A 6 -5.46 -0.77 1.60
C VAL A 6 -6.62 -0.88 0.61
N ALA A 7 -7.29 -2.03 0.53
CA ALA A 7 -8.45 -2.23 -0.34
C ALA A 7 -9.56 -1.20 -0.04
N LEU A 8 -9.86 -0.97 1.25
CA LEU A 8 -10.85 0.03 1.66
C LEU A 8 -10.43 1.49 1.40
N LYS A 9 -9.14 1.74 1.20
CA LYS A 9 -8.60 3.09 1.00
C LYS A 9 -8.38 3.45 -0.46
N SER A 10 -8.53 2.51 -1.40
CA SER A 10 -8.23 2.70 -2.82
C SER A 10 -8.87 3.97 -3.41
N GLU A 11 -10.12 4.26 -3.04
CA GLU A 11 -10.83 5.48 -3.45
C GLU A 11 -10.19 6.75 -2.90
N THR A 12 -9.81 6.76 -1.61
CA THR A 12 -9.10 7.89 -0.99
C THR A 12 -7.72 8.11 -1.63
N ILE A 13 -7.03 7.05 -2.03
CA ILE A 13 -5.76 7.17 -2.76
C ILE A 13 -5.99 7.82 -4.12
N GLY A 14 -7.01 7.38 -4.86
CA GLY A 14 -7.40 7.98 -6.13
C GLY A 14 -7.76 9.47 -5.98
N LEU A 15 -8.49 9.83 -4.93
CA LEU A 15 -8.81 11.22 -4.63
C LEU A 15 -7.56 12.05 -4.34
N ALA A 16 -6.60 11.53 -3.57
CA ALA A 16 -5.35 12.23 -3.27
C ALA A 16 -4.54 12.49 -4.55
N VAL A 17 -4.51 11.54 -5.48
CA VAL A 17 -3.88 11.72 -6.80
C VAL A 17 -4.59 12.83 -7.59
N SER A 18 -5.92 12.78 -7.70
CA SER A 18 -6.71 13.77 -8.46
C SER A 18 -6.62 15.20 -7.90
N LEU A 19 -6.37 15.33 -6.60
CA LEU A 19 -6.25 16.62 -5.92
C LEU A 19 -4.80 17.06 -5.70
N GLU A 20 -3.81 16.29 -6.18
CA GLU A 20 -2.38 16.54 -5.96
C GLU A 20 -2.01 16.68 -4.47
N LEU A 21 -2.68 15.92 -3.60
CA LEU A 21 -2.45 15.99 -2.16
C LEU A 21 -1.29 15.08 -1.74
N PRO A 22 -0.36 15.57 -0.90
CA PRO A 22 0.70 14.73 -0.36
C PRO A 22 0.09 13.69 0.60
N LEU A 23 0.30 12.41 0.31
CA LEU A 23 -0.20 11.29 1.10
C LEU A 23 0.83 10.17 1.14
N LEU A 24 1.21 9.73 2.36
CA LEU A 24 2.05 8.56 2.59
C LEU A 24 1.22 7.39 3.09
N ILE A 25 1.39 6.21 2.48
CA ILE A 25 0.69 4.99 2.87
C ILE A 25 1.71 3.90 3.13
N VAL A 26 1.79 3.49 4.39
CA VAL A 26 2.60 2.33 4.78
C VAL A 26 1.71 1.10 4.75
N ASP A 27 2.00 0.20 3.81
CA ASP A 27 1.36 -1.11 3.70
C ASP A 27 2.24 -2.19 4.32
N ILE A 28 1.90 -2.60 5.55
CA ILE A 28 2.57 -3.68 6.26
C ILE A 28 1.93 -4.99 5.79
N GLN A 29 2.53 -5.61 4.78
CA GLN A 29 1.98 -6.80 4.13
C GLN A 29 1.96 -8.01 5.07
N ARG A 30 0.82 -8.69 5.09
CA ARG A 30 0.55 -9.89 5.88
C ARG A 30 -0.15 -10.92 4.99
N GLY A 31 -0.23 -12.17 5.44
CA GLY A 31 -0.84 -13.25 4.66
C GLY A 31 -2.28 -12.93 4.29
N GLY A 32 -2.63 -13.03 3.01
CA GLY A 32 -3.97 -12.83 2.44
C GLY A 32 -4.63 -14.15 1.97
N PRO A 33 -5.75 -14.09 1.20
CA PRO A 33 -6.61 -12.93 0.94
C PRO A 33 -7.61 -12.67 2.08
N SER A 34 -8.36 -11.55 2.00
CA SER A 34 -9.35 -11.14 3.01
C SER A 34 -8.71 -11.04 4.40
N THR A 35 -9.29 -11.66 5.44
CA THR A 35 -8.67 -11.70 6.77
C THR A 35 -7.31 -12.40 6.75
N GLY A 36 -7.12 -13.38 5.87
CA GLY A 36 -5.86 -14.12 5.71
C GLY A 36 -5.24 -14.60 7.03
N LEU A 37 -3.93 -14.40 7.19
CA LEU A 37 -3.13 -14.80 8.35
C LEU A 37 -2.55 -13.55 9.03
N PRO A 38 -3.24 -12.95 10.02
CA PRO A 38 -2.85 -11.66 10.61
C PRO A 38 -1.44 -11.57 11.19
N THR A 39 -0.88 -12.71 11.60
CA THR A 39 0.42 -12.78 12.26
C THR A 39 1.50 -13.43 11.38
N LYS A 40 1.21 -13.69 10.10
CA LYS A 40 2.18 -14.23 9.14
C LYS A 40 2.45 -13.20 8.06
N THR A 41 3.72 -13.09 7.67
CA THR A 41 4.15 -12.19 6.61
C THR A 41 3.96 -12.86 5.25
N GLU A 42 3.66 -12.06 4.25
CA GLU A 42 3.57 -12.45 2.84
C GLU A 42 3.89 -11.22 1.98
N GLN A 43 4.28 -11.40 0.73
CA GLN A 43 4.57 -10.33 -0.24
C GLN A 43 3.59 -10.35 -1.42
N ALA A 44 2.29 -10.45 -1.14
CA ALA A 44 1.25 -10.68 -2.14
C ALA A 44 0.55 -9.39 -2.61
N ASP A 45 0.79 -8.23 -1.98
CA ASP A 45 -0.01 -7.02 -2.22
C ASP A 45 0.56 -6.12 -3.34
N LEU A 46 1.67 -6.50 -4.00
CA LEU A 46 2.32 -5.67 -5.03
C LEU A 46 1.37 -5.25 -6.15
N LEU A 47 0.63 -6.18 -6.73
CA LEU A 47 -0.31 -5.87 -7.82
C LEU A 47 -1.49 -5.02 -7.34
N GLN A 48 -1.92 -5.18 -6.09
CA GLN A 48 -2.94 -4.33 -5.49
C GLN A 48 -2.40 -2.90 -5.29
N ALA A 49 -1.15 -2.74 -4.88
CA ALA A 49 -0.50 -1.44 -4.75
C ALA A 49 -0.30 -0.76 -6.12
N MET A 50 -0.01 -1.52 -7.18
CA MET A 50 0.16 -0.98 -8.54
C MET A 50 -1.17 -0.66 -9.25
N TYR A 51 -2.18 -1.51 -9.10
CA TYR A 51 -3.36 -1.49 -9.97
C TYR A 51 -4.71 -1.54 -9.22
N GLY A 52 -4.71 -1.55 -7.89
CA GLY A 52 -5.94 -1.68 -7.09
C GLY A 52 -6.84 -0.44 -7.04
N ARG A 53 -6.55 0.59 -7.84
CA ARG A 53 -7.29 1.86 -7.92
C ARG A 53 -8.09 1.90 -9.22
N ASN A 54 -9.23 2.59 -9.21
CA ASN A 54 -10.03 2.79 -10.42
C ASN A 54 -9.42 3.88 -11.31
N GLY A 55 -9.44 3.64 -12.63
CA GLY A 55 -8.90 4.58 -13.61
C GLY A 55 -7.37 4.72 -13.56
N GLU A 56 -6.87 5.79 -14.18
CA GLU A 56 -5.44 6.12 -14.17
C GLU A 56 -5.08 6.92 -12.92
N ALA A 57 -4.56 6.23 -11.90
CA ALA A 57 -4.09 6.84 -10.65
C ALA A 57 -2.70 6.32 -10.29
N PRO A 58 -1.63 6.81 -10.96
CA PRO A 58 -0.26 6.38 -10.71
C PRO A 58 0.21 6.86 -9.33
N VAL A 59 0.87 5.99 -8.58
CA VAL A 59 1.56 6.34 -7.32
C VAL A 59 2.95 5.72 -7.31
N PRO A 60 3.97 6.41 -6.78
CA PRO A 60 5.27 5.80 -6.54
C PRO A 60 5.14 4.73 -5.44
N ILE A 61 5.81 3.59 -5.63
CA ILE A 61 5.80 2.46 -4.70
C ILE A 61 7.24 2.14 -4.32
N VAL A 62 7.52 2.08 -3.03
CA VAL A 62 8.82 1.71 -2.47
C VAL A 62 8.63 0.48 -1.58
N ALA A 63 9.48 -0.53 -1.77
CA ALA A 63 9.46 -1.77 -0.99
C ALA A 63 10.79 -1.89 -0.20
N PRO A 64 10.85 -1.42 1.05
CA PRO A 64 12.05 -1.52 1.86
C PRO A 64 12.38 -2.98 2.19
N ARG A 65 13.67 -3.33 2.22
CA ARG A 65 14.14 -4.69 2.53
C ARG A 65 14.59 -4.82 3.98
N THR A 66 15.14 -3.75 4.55
CA THR A 66 15.65 -3.73 5.93
C THR A 66 14.95 -2.67 6.77
N PRO A 67 15.02 -2.75 8.12
CA PRO A 67 14.50 -1.69 8.98
C PRO A 67 15.12 -0.31 8.70
N ALA A 68 16.39 -0.24 8.30
CA ALA A 68 17.04 1.03 7.93
C ALA A 68 16.39 1.63 6.68
N ASP A 69 16.15 0.80 5.65
CA ASP A 69 15.46 1.22 4.42
C ASP A 69 14.06 1.78 4.72
N CYS A 70 13.38 1.29 5.77
CA CYS A 70 12.09 1.83 6.19
C CYS A 70 12.18 3.27 6.72
N PHE A 71 13.28 3.63 7.40
CA PHE A 71 13.50 5.00 7.84
C PHE A 71 13.80 5.90 6.65
N ASP A 72 14.69 5.47 5.76
CA ASP A 72 15.07 6.22 4.57
C ASP A 72 13.90 6.40 3.58
N ALA A 73 12.95 5.47 3.55
CA ALA A 73 11.76 5.56 2.70
C ALA A 73 10.66 6.48 3.28
N ALA A 74 10.67 6.75 4.58
CA ALA A 74 9.61 7.50 5.27
C ALA A 74 9.98 8.94 5.62
N ILE A 75 11.28 9.26 5.67
CA ILE A 75 11.86 10.55 6.07
C ILE A 75 12.50 11.20 4.86
#